data_AF-A0A920LZ91-F1
#
_entry.id   AF-A0A920LZ91-F1
#
_cell.length_a   1.000
_cell.length_b   1.000
_cell.length_c   1.000
_cell.angle_alpha   90.00
_cell.angle_beta   90.00
_cell.angle_gamma   90.00
#
_symmetry.space_group_name_H-M   'P 1'
#
loop_
_entity.id
_entity.type
_entity.pdbx_description
1 polymer ?
#
loop_
_entity_poly.entity_id
_entity_poly.type
_entity_poly.pdbx_seq_one_letter_code
_entity_poly.pdbx_strand_id
1 'polypeptide(L)'
;MKLLTEAERPVIYAGGGAINSNAAEEIYEFGKLMGCPVTNTLMGLGVYPASDEQFVGMLGMHGTYEANMVMHEADLIMAIGARFDDRITNNPNKFGLKAKKIHIDSDPSSIDKIIDVDVAMTGNAKSYFSNQ
;
A
#
# COMPACT_ATOMS: atom_id res chain seq x y z
N MET A 1 2.52 -6.71 13.34
CA MET A 1 2.59 -8.14 12.98
C MET A 1 1.25 -8.86 13.06
N LYS A 2 0.46 -8.76 14.14
CA LYS A 2 -0.80 -9.52 14.28
C LYS A 2 -1.75 -9.46 13.06
N LEU A 3 -2.07 -8.25 12.58
CA LEU A 3 -2.95 -8.08 11.40
C LEU A 3 -2.38 -8.73 10.14
N LEU A 4 -1.07 -8.62 9.91
CA LEU A 4 -0.41 -9.21 8.74
C LEU A 4 -0.42 -10.73 8.79
N THR A 5 -0.30 -11.33 9.97
CA THR A 5 -0.29 -12.79 10.14
C THR A 5 -1.67 -13.41 10.14
N GLU A 6 -2.72 -12.62 10.39
CA GLU A 6 -4.12 -13.08 10.40
C GLU A 6 -4.83 -12.84 9.05
N ALA A 7 -4.25 -12.02 8.17
CA ALA A 7 -4.81 -11.72 6.86
C ALA A 7 -4.66 -12.90 5.88
N GLU A 8 -5.73 -13.26 5.20
CA GLU A 8 -5.74 -14.28 4.14
C GLU A 8 -5.43 -13.68 2.77
N ARG A 9 -5.78 -12.40 2.55
CA ARG A 9 -5.60 -11.68 1.28
C ARG A 9 -4.99 -10.29 1.51
N PRO A 10 -3.77 -10.20 2.08
CA PRO A 10 -3.08 -8.93 2.24
C PRO A 10 -2.61 -8.36 0.89
N VAL A 11 -2.58 -7.04 0.77
CA VAL A 11 -1.97 -6.33 -0.36
C VAL A 11 -1.09 -5.17 0.12
N ILE A 12 0.07 -5.02 -0.49
CA ILE A 12 0.92 -3.83 -0.32
C ILE A 12 0.52 -2.79 -1.37
N TYR A 13 0.24 -1.58 -0.90
CA TYR A 13 -0.14 -0.43 -1.70
C TYR A 13 0.88 0.71 -1.49
N ALA A 14 1.83 0.86 -2.42
CA ALA A 14 2.93 1.82 -2.25
C ALA A 14 2.74 3.12 -3.06
N GLY A 15 3.12 4.24 -2.44
CA GLY A 15 2.98 5.58 -2.99
C GLY A 15 4.30 6.34 -3.14
N GLY A 16 4.20 7.60 -3.57
CA GLY A 16 5.38 8.46 -3.74
C GLY A 16 6.13 8.75 -2.45
N GLY A 17 5.49 8.65 -1.28
CA GLY A 17 6.17 8.74 0.01
C GLY A 17 7.18 7.60 0.25
N ALA A 18 6.95 6.42 -0.32
CA ALA A 18 7.89 5.30 -0.27
C ALA A 18 9.14 5.58 -1.12
N ILE A 19 8.97 6.16 -2.31
CA ILE A 19 10.08 6.67 -3.15
C ILE A 19 10.87 7.73 -2.38
N ASN A 20 10.18 8.76 -1.86
CA ASN A 20 10.82 9.86 -1.14
C ASN A 20 11.57 9.41 0.13
N SER A 21 11.17 8.27 0.69
CA SER A 21 11.83 7.67 1.85
C SER A 21 13.02 6.78 1.49
N ASN A 22 13.32 6.55 0.21
CA ASN A 22 14.29 5.56 -0.27
C ASN A 22 14.04 4.17 0.33
N ALA A 23 12.77 3.75 0.38
CA ALA A 23 12.33 2.50 1.02
C ALA A 23 12.13 1.34 0.01
N ALA A 24 12.53 1.50 -1.25
CA ALA A 24 12.23 0.54 -2.32
C ALA A 24 12.83 -0.86 -2.05
N GLU A 25 14.08 -0.92 -1.58
CA GLU A 25 14.76 -2.18 -1.25
C GLU A 25 14.05 -2.89 -0.10
N GLU A 26 13.75 -2.18 0.99
CA GLU A 26 13.09 -2.77 2.13
C GLU A 26 11.64 -3.20 1.83
N ILE A 27 10.91 -2.43 1.03
CA ILE A 27 9.55 -2.81 0.60
C ILE A 27 9.60 -4.01 -0.34
N TYR A 28 10.64 -4.12 -1.18
CA TYR A 28 10.85 -5.28 -2.03
C TYR A 28 11.10 -6.54 -1.18
N GLU A 29 12.05 -6.49 -0.25
CA GLU A 29 12.34 -7.61 0.66
C GLU A 29 11.12 -8.00 1.50
N PHE A 30 10.40 -7.02 2.04
CA PHE A 30 9.18 -7.25 2.80
C PHE A 30 8.09 -7.88 1.93
N GLY A 31 7.91 -7.41 0.69
CA GLY A 31 7.00 -8.02 -0.28
C GLY A 31 7.34 -9.49 -0.56
N LYS A 32 8.61 -9.80 -0.84
CA LYS A 32 9.06 -11.19 -1.03
C LYS A 32 8.79 -12.07 0.19
N LEU A 33 9.05 -11.55 1.40
CA LEU A 33 8.83 -12.26 2.65
C LEU A 33 7.34 -12.56 2.90
N MET A 34 6.48 -11.58 2.63
CA MET A 34 5.03 -11.71 2.82
C MET A 34 4.39 -12.59 1.74
N GLY A 35 4.99 -12.70 0.56
CA GLY A 35 4.45 -13.48 -0.56
C GLY A 35 3.11 -12.94 -1.08
N CYS A 36 2.80 -11.66 -0.83
CA CYS A 36 1.52 -11.05 -1.17
C CYS A 36 1.62 -10.17 -2.43
N PRO A 37 0.50 -9.87 -3.10
CA PRO A 37 0.47 -8.90 -4.20
C PRO A 37 0.94 -7.51 -3.78
N VAL A 38 1.57 -6.80 -4.72
CA VAL A 38 2.06 -5.43 -4.57
C VAL A 38 1.53 -4.58 -5.71
N THR A 39 0.97 -3.42 -5.38
CA THR A 39 0.54 -2.40 -6.34
C THR A 39 1.09 -1.03 -5.96
N ASN A 40 1.31 -0.20 -6.98
CA ASN A 40 1.83 1.15 -6.83
C ASN A 40 0.81 2.18 -7.31
N THR A 41 0.78 3.34 -6.65
CA THR A 41 0.25 4.56 -7.30
C THR A 41 1.12 4.93 -8.50
N LEU A 42 0.63 5.84 -9.35
CA LEU A 42 1.47 6.50 -10.36
C LEU A 42 2.76 7.10 -9.76
N MET A 43 2.64 7.74 -8.60
CA MET A 43 3.77 8.38 -7.91
C MET A 43 4.70 7.37 -7.23
N GLY A 44 4.26 6.12 -7.06
CA GLY A 44 5.03 5.02 -6.48
C GLY A 44 5.65 4.10 -7.52
N LEU A 45 5.51 4.40 -8.82
CA LEU A 45 6.18 3.60 -9.86
C LEU A 45 7.70 3.62 -9.64
N GLY A 46 8.29 2.44 -9.54
CA GLY A 46 9.70 2.25 -9.18
C GLY A 46 9.94 1.81 -7.74
N VAL A 47 8.93 1.83 -6.85
CA VAL A 47 9.08 1.27 -5.48
C VAL A 47 9.27 -0.25 -5.53
N TYR A 48 8.55 -0.92 -6.42
CA TYR A 48 8.59 -2.37 -6.57
C TYR A 48 8.87 -2.73 -8.05
N PRO A 49 9.73 -3.72 -8.35
CA PRO A 49 10.12 -4.04 -9.72
C PRO A 49 8.93 -4.51 -10.56
N ALA A 50 8.76 -3.91 -11.74
CA ALA A 50 7.65 -4.26 -12.63
C ALA A 50 7.74 -5.69 -13.23
N SER A 51 8.92 -6.31 -13.16
CA SER A 51 9.19 -7.65 -13.64
C SER A 51 8.98 -8.74 -12.59
N ASP A 52 8.76 -8.38 -11.31
CA ASP A 52 8.52 -9.36 -10.25
C ASP A 52 7.07 -9.85 -10.29
N GLU A 53 6.87 -11.15 -10.08
CA GLU A 53 5.58 -11.82 -10.19
C GLU A 53 4.52 -11.31 -9.21
N GLN A 54 4.94 -10.70 -8.09
CA GLN A 54 4.01 -10.14 -7.11
C GLN A 54 3.49 -8.76 -7.51
N PHE A 55 4.07 -8.13 -8.53
CA PHE A 55 3.64 -6.81 -8.99
C PHE A 55 2.42 -6.92 -9.92
N VAL A 56 1.26 -6.49 -9.43
CA VAL A 56 -0.01 -6.56 -10.18
C VAL A 56 -0.28 -5.32 -11.03
N GLY A 57 0.70 -4.43 -11.15
CA GLY A 57 0.60 -3.18 -11.89
C GLY A 57 0.15 -1.99 -11.04
N MET A 58 -0.05 -0.85 -11.71
CA MET A 58 -0.54 0.37 -11.11
C MET A 58 -2.06 0.25 -10.85
N LEU A 59 -2.55 0.67 -9.69
CA LEU A 59 -3.99 0.78 -9.41
C LEU A 59 -4.57 2.16 -9.78
N GLY A 60 -5.90 2.28 -9.74
CA GLY A 60 -6.64 3.52 -9.90
C GLY A 60 -7.39 3.62 -11.22
N MET A 61 -7.87 4.83 -11.56
CA MET A 61 -8.74 5.10 -12.71
C MET A 61 -8.19 4.61 -14.06
N HIS A 62 -6.86 4.62 -14.22
CA HIS A 62 -6.16 4.11 -15.40
C HIS A 62 -5.18 2.98 -15.04
N GLY A 63 -5.42 2.35 -13.89
CA GLY A 63 -4.65 1.21 -13.43
C GLY A 63 -5.03 -0.08 -14.15
N THR A 64 -4.30 -1.15 -13.86
CA THR A 64 -4.65 -2.48 -14.33
C THR A 64 -5.94 -2.95 -13.67
N TYR A 65 -6.73 -3.73 -14.41
CA TYR A 65 -7.91 -4.38 -13.84
C TYR A 65 -7.53 -5.26 -12.64
N GLU A 66 -6.42 -5.98 -12.77
CA GLU A 66 -5.89 -6.87 -11.73
C GLU A 66 -5.57 -6.13 -10.43
N ALA A 67 -4.83 -5.01 -10.47
CA ALA A 67 -4.52 -4.24 -9.27
C ALA A 67 -5.80 -3.72 -8.58
N ASN A 68 -6.77 -3.25 -9.35
CA ASN A 68 -8.04 -2.78 -8.80
C ASN A 68 -8.87 -3.92 -8.17
N MET A 69 -8.87 -5.11 -8.77
CA MET A 69 -9.56 -6.29 -8.22
C MET A 69 -8.89 -6.82 -6.96
N VAL A 70 -7.56 -6.88 -6.94
CA VAL A 70 -6.79 -7.26 -5.74
C VAL A 70 -7.12 -6.33 -4.58
N MET A 71 -7.11 -5.01 -4.82
CA MET A 71 -7.47 -4.01 -3.80
C MET A 71 -8.93 -4.13 -3.33
N HIS A 72 -9.85 -4.52 -4.22
CA HIS A 72 -11.26 -4.70 -3.88
C HIS A 72 -11.52 -5.92 -3.00
N GLU A 73 -10.83 -7.04 -3.27
CA GLU A 73 -11.02 -8.31 -2.56
C GLU A 73 -10.09 -8.51 -1.36
N ALA A 74 -9.13 -7.61 -1.16
CA ALA A 74 -8.23 -7.63 -0.02
C ALA A 74 -9.00 -7.60 1.32
N ASP A 75 -8.50 -8.35 2.30
CA ASP A 75 -8.93 -8.28 3.70
C ASP A 75 -7.95 -7.45 4.56
N LEU A 76 -6.77 -7.13 4.02
CA LEU A 76 -5.81 -6.20 4.60
C LEU A 76 -5.14 -5.37 3.50
N ILE A 77 -5.18 -4.05 3.61
CA ILE A 77 -4.45 -3.11 2.77
C ILE A 77 -3.37 -2.44 3.61
N MET A 78 -2.11 -2.57 3.20
CA MET A 78 -0.99 -1.83 3.77
C MET A 78 -0.60 -0.68 2.83
N ALA A 79 -1.05 0.53 3.14
CA ALA A 79 -0.70 1.75 2.43
C ALA A 79 0.65 2.30 2.93
N ILE A 80 1.66 2.34 2.05
CA ILE A 80 3.03 2.77 2.39
C ILE A 80 3.36 4.04 1.63
N GLY A 81 3.40 5.18 2.34
CA GLY A 81 3.69 6.49 1.76
C GLY A 81 2.72 6.86 0.63
N ALA A 82 1.49 6.37 0.70
CA ALA A 82 0.46 6.58 -0.30
C ALA A 82 -0.65 7.46 0.27
N ARG A 83 -1.16 8.35 -0.57
CA ARG A 83 -2.36 9.13 -0.29
C ARG A 83 -3.51 8.46 -1.01
N PHE A 84 -4.62 8.26 -0.33
CA PHE A 84 -5.85 7.69 -0.89
C PHE A 84 -6.56 8.72 -1.79
N ASP A 85 -5.88 9.28 -2.79
CA ASP A 85 -6.42 10.33 -3.64
C ASP A 85 -7.64 9.86 -4.46
N ASP A 86 -8.35 10.82 -5.05
CA ASP A 86 -9.59 10.62 -5.79
C ASP A 86 -9.39 9.75 -7.04
N ARG A 87 -8.20 9.76 -7.65
CA ARG A 87 -7.87 8.94 -8.84
C ARG A 87 -7.62 7.49 -8.47
N ILE A 88 -7.36 7.20 -7.19
CA ILE A 88 -7.22 5.85 -6.65
C ILE A 88 -8.55 5.36 -6.09
N THR A 89 -9.17 6.14 -5.22
CA THR A 89 -10.37 5.71 -4.47
C THR A 89 -11.64 5.77 -5.31
N ASN A 90 -11.76 6.75 -6.21
CA ASN A 90 -12.96 7.13 -6.95
C ASN A 90 -14.16 7.47 -6.03
N ASN A 91 -14.67 6.49 -5.29
CA ASN A 91 -15.63 6.67 -4.21
C ASN A 91 -15.03 6.15 -2.88
N PRO A 92 -14.56 7.05 -1.99
CA PRO A 92 -13.97 6.67 -0.70
C PRO A 92 -14.84 5.74 0.15
N ASN A 93 -16.17 5.94 0.14
CA ASN A 93 -17.11 5.12 0.90
C ASN A 93 -17.19 3.66 0.41
N LYS A 94 -16.62 3.34 -0.75
CA LYS A 94 -16.59 1.99 -1.32
C LYS A 94 -15.19 1.38 -1.37
N PHE A 95 -14.18 2.11 -0.93
CA PHE A 95 -12.80 1.68 -1.03
C PHE A 95 -12.45 0.70 0.10
N GLY A 96 -12.02 -0.51 -0.27
CA GLY A 96 -11.54 -1.52 0.68
C GLY A 96 -12.56 -1.86 1.78
N LEU A 97 -13.85 -1.98 1.45
CA LEU A 97 -14.93 -2.21 2.43
C LEU A 97 -14.73 -3.46 3.30
N LYS A 98 -14.07 -4.49 2.76
CA LYS A 98 -13.76 -5.74 3.46
C LYS A 98 -12.39 -5.72 4.15
N ALA A 99 -11.59 -4.69 3.89
CA ALA A 99 -10.20 -4.64 4.29
C ALA A 99 -10.01 -3.88 5.61
N LYS A 100 -9.18 -4.47 6.48
CA LYS A 100 -8.43 -3.71 7.47
C LYS A 100 -7.38 -2.87 6.78
N LYS A 101 -7.05 -1.70 7.33
CA LYS A 101 -6.18 -0.71 6.67
C LYS A 101 -5.08 -0.28 7.60
N ILE A 102 -3.84 -0.49 7.17
CA ILE A 102 -2.63 0.05 7.80
C ILE A 102 -2.15 1.20 6.92
N HIS A 103 -1.87 2.36 7.51
CA HIS A 103 -1.38 3.53 6.79
C HIS A 103 -0.11 4.06 7.41
N ILE A 104 0.98 3.93 6.66
CA ILE A 104 2.29 4.47 6.98
C ILE A 104 2.48 5.75 6.17
N ASP A 105 2.56 6.90 6.84
CA ASP A 105 2.82 8.19 6.20
C ASP A 105 3.70 9.07 7.09
N SER A 106 4.58 9.87 6.48
CA SER A 106 5.43 10.80 7.23
C SER A 106 4.70 12.08 7.62
N ASP A 107 3.57 12.37 6.96
CA ASP A 107 2.70 13.51 7.23
C ASP A 107 1.47 13.05 8.02
N PRO A 108 1.39 13.34 9.34
CA PRO A 108 0.26 12.96 10.17
C PRO A 108 -1.08 13.52 9.67
N SER A 109 -1.08 14.63 8.92
CA SER A 109 -2.31 15.22 8.38
C SER A 109 -2.92 14.43 7.23
N SER A 110 -2.20 13.44 6.69
CA SER A 110 -2.68 12.55 5.64
C SER A 110 -3.43 11.32 6.19
N ILE A 111 -3.23 10.99 7.47
CA ILE A 111 -3.93 9.89 8.16
C ILE A 111 -5.40 10.28 8.37
N ASP A 112 -6.32 9.33 8.14
CA ASP A 112 -7.78 9.49 8.27
C ASP A 112 -8.38 10.66 7.46
N LYS A 113 -7.62 11.23 6.51
CA LYS A 113 -8.05 12.40 5.74
C LYS A 113 -9.11 12.07 4.70
N ILE A 114 -8.99 10.91 4.05
CA ILE A 114 -9.87 10.46 2.96
C ILE A 114 -10.49 9.10 3.27
N ILE A 115 -9.70 8.20 3.86
CA ILE A 115 -10.09 6.86 4.24
C ILE A 115 -9.71 6.68 5.70
N ASP A 116 -10.66 6.24 6.52
CA ASP A 116 -10.42 5.86 7.90
C ASP A 116 -9.56 4.58 7.95
N VAL A 117 -8.55 4.56 8.83
CA VAL A 117 -7.59 3.45 8.93
C VAL A 117 -7.68 2.76 10.29
N ASP A 118 -7.38 1.46 10.32
CA ASP A 118 -7.38 0.69 11.57
C ASP A 118 -6.06 0.85 12.34
N VAL A 119 -4.96 1.08 11.63
CA VAL A 119 -3.64 1.30 12.22
C VAL A 119 -2.94 2.44 11.48
N ALA A 120 -2.63 3.51 12.21
CA ALA A 120 -1.83 4.63 11.73
C ALA A 120 -0.39 4.51 12.23
N MET A 121 0.58 4.69 11.33
CA MET A 121 2.01 4.66 11.63
C MET A 121 2.66 5.92 11.05
N THR A 122 2.85 6.93 11.90
CA THR A 122 3.39 8.23 11.47
C THR A 122 4.92 8.19 11.47
N GLY A 123 5.56 8.34 10.30
CA GLY A 123 7.02 8.35 10.21
C GLY A 123 7.54 8.09 8.80
N ASN A 124 8.86 8.14 8.65
CA ASN A 124 9.51 7.78 7.40
C ASN A 124 9.29 6.28 7.11
N ALA A 125 8.84 5.95 5.90
CA ALA A 125 8.45 4.57 5.57
C ALA A 125 9.61 3.57 5.75
N LYS A 126 10.83 3.95 5.34
CA LYS A 126 12.03 3.10 5.43
C LYS A 126 12.28 2.62 6.87
N SER A 127 12.09 3.51 7.85
CA SER A 127 12.35 3.24 9.26
C SER A 127 11.51 2.11 9.88
N TYR A 128 10.40 1.75 9.24
CA TYR A 128 9.53 0.67 9.72
C TYR A 128 9.89 -0.72 9.17
N PHE A 129 10.80 -0.78 8.19
CA PHE A 129 11.24 -2.02 7.56
C PHE A 129 12.73 -2.30 7.75
N SER A 130 13.54 -1.26 7.99
CA SER A 130 14.95 -1.44 8.34
C SER A 130 15.06 -2.09 9.72
N ASN A 131 15.77 -3.21 9.81
CA ASN A 131 16.28 -3.72 11.08
C ASN A 131 17.30 -2.70 11.65
N GLN A 132 17.25 -2.45 12.97
CA GLN A 132 18.41 -1.90 13.67
C GLN A 132 19.53 -2.93 13.72
#